data_AF-A0A2G2A128-F1
#
_entry.id   AF-A0A2G2A128-F1
#
_cell.length_a   1.000
_cell.length_b   1.000
_cell.length_c   1.000
_cell.angle_alpha   90.00
_cell.angle_beta   90.00
_cell.angle_gamma   90.00
#
_symmetry.space_group_name_H-M   'P 1'
#
loop_
_entity.id
_entity.type
_entity.pdbx_description
1 polymer ?
#
loop_
_entity_poly.entity_id
_entity_poly.type
_entity_poly.pdbx_seq_one_letter_code
_entity_poly.pdbx_strand_id
1 'polypeptide(L)'
;MPNTTYAAGVNLNLAATPLVKEEEDPILYQELSDLHGAIENLAGETIVKDYFQEVAAGRVPGSAAFQVNAVNPDIDSGSGFEVIWDGGGTYIPPTAARVHDIVSTSILDVGTVVSSGTITATAPLKLVDSSATFLTDGVLPGQHILNDTASSISFVLSVDSETEITLFLEAIDPDSLQTTGLFLAGEDYRIVKEGSTGAAYVSVNGLDAGGAAVTEMVLLNGTTNVPTVNSYLRQFRLRAFAPVTTGTAGIITSTAQTDGTVSAQINLGNNQSQSSAYRVPEGTVAYLHQWWGSLANKVSANSNIKLMAGNLLGFQYIIQSRALDSTGSSEFHYEPSLPLRFVAGTDVWVEADSNVNNLAVASGACLIIEDI
;
A
#
# COMPACT_ATOMS: atom_id res chain seq x y z
N MET A 1 21.00 -21.24 -2.63
CA MET A 1 19.73 -21.27 -1.87
C MET A 1 19.26 -22.71 -1.87
N PRO A 2 18.98 -23.35 -0.73
CA PRO A 2 18.29 -24.63 -0.78
C PRO A 2 16.83 -24.34 -1.12
N ASN A 3 16.35 -24.85 -2.24
CA ASN A 3 14.92 -24.86 -2.58
C ASN A 3 14.16 -25.54 -1.44
N THR A 4 13.45 -24.77 -0.62
CA THR A 4 12.49 -25.32 0.34
C THR A 4 11.32 -25.87 -0.45
N THR A 5 11.32 -27.19 -0.60
CA THR A 5 10.24 -27.98 -1.19
C THR A 5 9.03 -27.90 -0.24
N TYR A 6 8.07 -27.01 -0.52
CA TYR A 6 6.73 -27.13 0.07
C TYR A 6 5.90 -28.08 -0.79
N ALA A 7 6.00 -29.36 -0.44
CA ALA A 7 4.89 -30.29 -0.44
C ALA A 7 5.44 -31.55 0.23
N ALA A 8 4.73 -32.04 1.25
CA ALA A 8 4.72 -33.47 1.48
C ALA A 8 4.07 -34.09 0.24
N GLY A 9 4.88 -34.26 -0.82
CA GLY A 9 4.51 -35.07 -1.96
C GLY A 9 4.25 -36.45 -1.37
N VAL A 10 2.98 -36.82 -1.25
CA VAL A 10 2.63 -38.21 -1.15
C VAL A 10 3.21 -38.83 -2.41
N ASN A 11 4.36 -39.51 -2.29
CA ASN A 11 4.85 -40.40 -3.32
C ASN A 11 3.84 -41.54 -3.40
N LEU A 12 2.74 -41.31 -4.11
CA LEU A 12 1.90 -42.38 -4.62
C LEU A 12 2.75 -43.08 -5.66
N ASN A 13 3.52 -44.07 -5.22
CA ASN A 13 4.16 -45.01 -6.10
C ASN A 13 3.06 -45.87 -6.75
N LEU A 14 2.37 -45.30 -7.73
CA LEU A 14 1.44 -45.98 -8.63
C LEU A 14 2.28 -46.76 -9.65
N ALA A 15 3.03 -47.75 -9.17
CA ALA A 15 3.45 -48.87 -10.01
C ALA A 15 2.19 -49.66 -10.33
N ALA A 16 1.43 -49.18 -11.32
CA ALA A 16 0.15 -49.72 -11.74
C ALA A 16 0.35 -51.12 -12.33
N THR A 17 0.21 -52.14 -11.48
CA THR A 17 -0.39 -53.37 -11.98
C THR A 17 -1.88 -53.07 -12.05
N PRO A 18 -2.54 -53.09 -13.23
CA PRO A 18 -3.95 -52.76 -13.32
C PRO A 18 -4.74 -53.72 -12.41
N LEU A 19 -5.47 -53.16 -11.44
CA LEU A 19 -6.28 -53.90 -10.47
C LEU A 19 -7.42 -54.69 -11.14
N VAL A 20 -7.77 -54.32 -12.37
CA VAL A 20 -8.80 -54.92 -13.21
C VAL A 20 -8.23 -55.07 -14.62
N LYS A 21 -8.41 -56.23 -15.24
CA LYS A 21 -8.02 -56.43 -16.65
C LYS A 21 -9.12 -55.92 -17.55
N GLU A 22 -8.77 -55.34 -18.69
CA GLU A 22 -9.71 -54.83 -19.71
C GLU A 22 -10.77 -55.87 -20.12
N GLU A 23 -10.40 -57.16 -20.10
CA GLU A 23 -11.28 -58.28 -20.44
C GLU A 23 -12.33 -58.62 -19.36
N GLU A 24 -12.13 -58.20 -18.10
CA GLU A 24 -13.02 -58.53 -16.98
C GLU A 24 -14.11 -57.46 -16.77
N ASP A 25 -13.77 -56.18 -16.93
CA ASP A 25 -14.75 -55.08 -16.90
C ASP A 25 -14.23 -53.88 -17.74
N PRO A 26 -14.63 -53.77 -19.01
CA PRO A 26 -14.08 -52.76 -19.92
C PRO A 26 -14.54 -51.33 -19.57
N ILE A 27 -15.67 -51.16 -18.88
CA ILE A 27 -16.16 -49.84 -18.47
C ILE A 27 -15.31 -49.31 -17.32
N LEU A 28 -15.11 -50.14 -16.29
CA LEU A 28 -14.31 -49.76 -15.13
C LEU A 28 -12.83 -49.55 -15.50
N TYR A 29 -12.31 -50.34 -16.45
CA TYR A 29 -10.95 -50.15 -16.96
C TYR A 29 -10.77 -48.80 -17.66
N GLN A 30 -11.74 -48.39 -18.48
CA GLN A 30 -11.70 -47.09 -19.16
C GLN A 30 -11.78 -45.93 -18.16
N GLU A 31 -12.70 -46.00 -17.18
CA GLU A 31 -12.83 -44.97 -16.14
C GLU A 31 -11.55 -44.82 -15.30
N LEU A 32 -10.89 -45.92 -14.96
CA LEU A 32 -9.63 -45.90 -14.22
C LEU A 32 -8.46 -45.38 -15.08
N SER A 33 -8.44 -45.70 -16.38
CA SER A 33 -7.45 -45.17 -17.33
C SER A 33 -7.61 -43.66 -17.52
N ASP A 34 -8.85 -43.19 -17.65
CA ASP A 34 -9.16 -41.76 -17.80
C ASP A 34 -8.83 -41.00 -16.51
N LEU A 35 -9.12 -41.59 -15.35
CA LEU A 35 -8.74 -41.04 -14.04
C LEU A 35 -7.22 -40.99 -13.88
N HIS A 36 -6.50 -42.02 -14.30
CA HIS A 36 -5.04 -42.04 -14.27
C HIS A 36 -4.45 -40.95 -15.16
N GLY A 37 -4.94 -40.82 -16.40
CA GLY A 37 -4.55 -39.73 -17.30
C GLY A 37 -4.90 -38.35 -16.76
N ALA A 38 -6.03 -38.18 -16.07
CA ALA A 38 -6.40 -36.94 -15.41
C ALA A 38 -5.48 -36.60 -14.22
N ILE A 39 -5.09 -37.60 -13.43
CA ILE A 39 -4.14 -37.45 -12.31
C ILE A 39 -2.74 -37.14 -12.84
N GLU A 40 -2.30 -37.79 -13.92
CA GLU A 40 -1.01 -37.51 -14.55
C GLU A 40 -0.98 -36.11 -15.17
N ASN A 41 -2.07 -35.65 -15.79
CA ASN A 41 -2.18 -34.27 -16.27
C ASN A 41 -2.22 -33.25 -15.12
N LEU A 42 -2.80 -33.60 -13.97
CA LEU A 42 -2.80 -32.76 -12.77
C LEU A 42 -1.42 -32.71 -12.10
N ALA A 43 -0.68 -33.82 -12.13
CA ALA A 43 0.68 -33.92 -11.58
C ALA A 43 1.76 -33.39 -12.55
N GLY A 44 1.48 -33.42 -13.86
CA GLY A 44 2.43 -33.19 -14.95
C GLY A 44 2.79 -31.73 -15.24
N GLU A 45 2.18 -30.76 -14.59
CA GLU A 45 2.55 -29.34 -14.74
C GLU A 45 2.69 -28.65 -13.38
N THR A 46 3.56 -29.18 -12.54
CA THR A 46 4.14 -28.36 -11.46
C THR A 46 5.16 -27.42 -12.07
N ILE A 47 4.70 -26.37 -12.77
CA ILE A 47 5.57 -25.22 -13.05
C ILE A 47 5.95 -24.68 -11.68
N VAL A 48 7.24 -24.80 -11.33
CA VAL A 48 7.79 -24.14 -10.15
C VAL A 48 7.73 -22.65 -10.45
N LYS A 49 6.62 -22.02 -10.05
CA LYS A 49 6.45 -20.58 -10.18
C LYS A 49 7.25 -19.91 -9.08
N ASP A 50 7.85 -18.77 -9.42
CA ASP A 50 8.60 -17.97 -8.47
C ASP A 50 7.64 -17.47 -7.37
N TYR A 51 8.01 -17.69 -6.11
CA TYR A 51 7.17 -17.34 -4.95
C TYR A 51 6.77 -15.86 -4.99
N PHE A 52 7.73 -14.98 -5.29
CA PHE A 52 7.48 -13.53 -5.32
C PHE A 52 6.51 -13.13 -6.44
N GLN A 53 6.53 -13.83 -7.58
CA GLN A 53 5.55 -13.60 -8.64
C GLN A 53 4.15 -14.07 -8.26
N GLU A 54 4.04 -15.18 -7.52
CA GLU A 54 2.74 -15.66 -7.05
C GLU A 54 2.17 -14.77 -5.93
N VAL A 55 3.02 -14.24 -5.05
CA VAL A 55 2.63 -13.19 -4.07
C VAL A 55 2.17 -11.94 -4.81
N ALA A 56 2.94 -11.45 -5.78
CA ALA A 56 2.57 -10.26 -6.56
C ALA A 56 1.29 -10.45 -7.40
N ALA A 57 1.01 -11.69 -7.82
CA ALA A 57 -0.21 -12.05 -8.53
C ALA A 57 -1.43 -12.25 -7.59
N GLY A 58 -1.26 -12.12 -6.27
CA GLY A 58 -2.32 -12.36 -5.29
C GLY A 58 -2.74 -13.82 -5.16
N ARG A 59 -1.90 -14.76 -5.62
CA ARG A 59 -2.19 -16.21 -5.61
C ARG A 59 -1.69 -16.91 -4.35
N VAL A 60 -0.92 -16.23 -3.51
CA VAL A 60 -0.49 -16.71 -2.20
C VAL A 60 -1.36 -16.02 -1.14
N PRO A 61 -2.39 -16.70 -0.61
CA PRO A 61 -3.29 -16.11 0.38
C PRO A 61 -2.52 -15.73 1.64
N GLY A 62 -2.85 -14.57 2.20
CA GLY A 62 -2.22 -14.05 3.41
C GLY A 62 -0.82 -13.48 3.20
N SER A 63 -0.32 -13.37 1.96
CA SER A 63 0.97 -12.74 1.66
C SER A 63 0.80 -11.56 0.71
N ALA A 64 1.44 -10.44 1.01
CA ALA A 64 1.44 -9.24 0.18
C ALA A 64 2.84 -8.63 0.08
N ALA A 65 3.18 -8.07 -1.09
CA ALA A 65 4.39 -7.29 -1.25
C ALA A 65 4.11 -5.82 -0.87
N PHE A 66 4.95 -5.26 0.01
CA PHE A 66 4.91 -3.85 0.37
C PHE A 66 6.24 -3.19 0.03
N GLN A 67 6.19 -2.11 -0.75
CA GLN A 67 7.38 -1.35 -1.11
C GLN A 67 7.41 -0.01 -0.39
N VAL A 68 8.51 0.17 0.32
CA VAL A 68 8.92 1.41 0.96
C VAL A 68 9.82 2.15 -0.01
N ASN A 69 9.46 3.37 -0.40
CA ASN A 69 10.27 4.25 -1.26
C ASN A 69 10.30 5.65 -0.66
N ALA A 70 11.50 6.22 -0.60
CA ALA A 70 11.73 7.47 0.12
C ALA A 70 12.84 8.29 -0.51
N VAL A 71 12.67 9.61 -0.47
CA VAL A 71 13.74 10.58 -0.77
C VAL A 71 13.71 11.64 0.32
N ASN A 72 14.88 11.96 0.88
CA ASN A 72 15.08 13.20 1.63
C ASN A 72 15.97 14.10 0.76
N PRO A 73 15.47 15.24 0.26
CA PRO A 73 16.22 16.10 -0.65
C PRO A 73 17.27 16.98 0.06
N ASP A 74 17.27 17.03 1.39
CA ASP A 74 17.96 18.06 2.16
C ASP A 74 18.60 17.52 3.45
N ILE A 75 19.51 16.54 3.30
CA ILE A 75 20.32 16.08 4.42
C ILE A 75 21.52 17.01 4.59
N ASP A 76 21.66 17.56 5.79
CA ASP A 76 22.64 18.61 6.08
C ASP A 76 23.89 18.12 6.82
N SER A 77 24.99 18.87 6.66
CA SER A 77 26.21 18.59 7.41
C SER A 77 26.06 18.96 8.87
N GLY A 78 26.40 18.03 9.76
CA GLY A 78 26.34 18.25 11.20
C GLY A 78 24.93 18.19 11.82
N SER A 79 23.89 17.82 11.06
CA SER A 79 22.54 17.54 11.61
C SER A 79 22.45 16.16 12.29
N GLY A 80 23.43 15.29 12.07
CA GLY A 80 23.41 13.90 12.54
C GLY A 80 22.76 12.99 11.51
N PHE A 81 22.13 11.91 11.97
CA PHE A 81 21.35 11.02 11.10
C PHE A 81 19.92 11.55 10.99
N GLU A 82 19.45 11.71 9.75
CA GLU A 82 18.09 12.09 9.43
C GLU A 82 17.36 10.92 8.76
N VAL A 83 16.05 10.82 8.99
CA VAL A 83 15.25 9.78 8.34
C VAL A 83 15.01 10.15 6.88
N ILE A 84 14.98 9.14 6.01
CA ILE A 84 14.70 9.36 4.59
C ILE A 84 13.19 9.45 4.41
N TRP A 85 12.65 10.65 4.20
CA TRP A 85 11.24 10.93 3.90
C TRP A 85 11.05 12.36 3.34
N ASP A 86 9.87 12.61 2.75
CA ASP A 86 9.56 13.85 2.01
C ASP A 86 9.74 15.16 2.80
N GLY A 87 9.49 15.15 4.11
CA GLY A 87 9.54 16.36 4.95
C GLY A 87 10.91 16.66 5.58
N GLY A 88 11.87 15.72 5.51
CA GLY A 88 13.20 15.86 6.09
C GLY A 88 13.24 15.89 7.62
N GLY A 89 14.44 15.95 8.20
CA GLY A 89 14.64 16.04 9.66
C GLY A 89 14.48 14.73 10.42
N THR A 90 14.48 14.84 11.76
CA THR A 90 14.43 13.68 12.66
C THR A 90 13.01 13.14 12.79
N TYR A 91 12.78 11.92 12.33
CA TYR A 91 11.53 11.21 12.61
C TYR A 91 11.49 10.80 14.07
N ILE A 92 10.51 11.32 14.82
CA ILE A 92 10.20 10.88 16.17
C ILE A 92 8.91 10.05 16.08
N PRO A 93 8.99 8.72 16.18
CA PRO A 93 7.81 7.88 16.11
C PRO A 93 6.88 8.23 17.28
N PRO A 94 5.59 8.54 17.04
CA PRO A 94 4.69 8.91 18.12
C PRO A 94 4.40 7.73 19.03
N THR A 95 4.17 8.04 20.31
CA THR A 95 3.90 7.04 21.35
C THR A 95 2.41 6.74 21.53
N ALA A 96 1.53 7.48 20.87
CA ALA A 96 0.09 7.30 20.88
C ALA A 96 -0.51 7.66 19.51
N ALA A 97 -1.68 7.11 19.20
CA ALA A 97 -2.45 7.49 18.03
C ALA A 97 -3.01 8.92 18.18
N ARG A 98 -3.01 9.68 17.08
CA ARG A 98 -3.41 11.10 17.06
C ARG A 98 -4.30 11.36 15.86
N VAL A 99 -5.20 12.33 15.99
CA VAL A 99 -5.92 12.91 14.85
C VAL A 99 -5.00 13.88 14.13
N HIS A 100 -5.12 13.96 12.80
CA HIS A 100 -4.28 14.82 11.98
C HIS A 100 -5.13 15.80 11.18
N ASP A 101 -4.60 17.00 10.99
CA ASP A 101 -5.10 17.95 10.01
C ASP A 101 -4.42 17.69 8.67
N ILE A 102 -5.22 17.39 7.65
CA ILE A 102 -4.79 17.33 6.25
C ILE A 102 -4.97 18.73 5.65
N VAL A 103 -3.88 19.32 5.16
CA VAL A 103 -3.85 20.70 4.66
C VAL A 103 -3.00 20.78 3.40
N SER A 104 -3.48 21.47 2.37
CA SER A 104 -2.65 21.89 1.24
C SER A 104 -2.13 23.32 1.41
N THR A 105 -0.97 23.63 0.84
CA THR A 105 -0.51 25.01 0.65
C THR A 105 -1.21 25.73 -0.51
N SER A 106 -2.07 25.05 -1.28
CA SER A 106 -2.74 25.58 -2.47
C SER A 106 -4.26 25.55 -2.35
N ILE A 107 -4.92 26.64 -2.78
CA ILE A 107 -6.39 26.70 -2.88
C ILE A 107 -6.95 25.80 -3.99
N LEU A 108 -6.09 25.29 -4.88
CA LEU A 108 -6.50 24.47 -6.02
C LEU A 108 -6.59 22.98 -5.66
N ASP A 109 -6.06 22.57 -4.52
CA ASP A 109 -6.28 21.22 -3.98
C ASP A 109 -7.59 21.22 -3.17
N VAL A 110 -8.71 21.11 -3.89
CA VAL A 110 -10.06 21.18 -3.31
C VAL A 110 -10.96 20.17 -4.01
N GLY A 111 -11.67 19.38 -3.22
CA GLY A 111 -12.73 18.49 -3.68
C GLY A 111 -14.11 19.05 -3.35
N THR A 112 -15.14 18.56 -4.04
CA THR A 112 -16.53 18.91 -3.73
C THR A 112 -17.38 17.66 -3.72
N VAL A 113 -18.16 17.46 -2.65
CA VAL A 113 -19.20 16.43 -2.61
C VAL A 113 -20.35 16.85 -3.52
N VAL A 114 -20.71 15.99 -4.46
CA VAL A 114 -21.82 16.16 -5.38
C VAL A 114 -23.08 15.53 -4.82
N SER A 115 -22.95 14.30 -4.30
CA SER A 115 -24.02 13.55 -3.68
C SER A 115 -23.43 12.66 -2.58
N SER A 116 -24.25 12.21 -1.64
CA SER A 116 -23.84 11.33 -0.55
C SER A 116 -25.06 10.61 0.00
N GLY A 117 -24.87 9.42 0.55
CA GLY A 117 -25.95 8.66 1.13
C GLY A 117 -25.46 7.34 1.70
N THR A 118 -26.40 6.41 1.84
CA THR A 118 -26.15 5.05 2.32
C THR A 118 -26.68 4.07 1.29
N ILE A 119 -25.86 3.10 0.91
CA ILE A 119 -26.25 2.09 -0.08
C ILE A 119 -27.40 1.26 0.49
N THR A 120 -28.42 1.04 -0.32
CA THR A 120 -29.64 0.33 0.10
C THR A 120 -29.78 -1.07 -0.49
N ALA A 121 -29.02 -1.37 -1.56
CA ALA A 121 -28.98 -2.71 -2.14
C ALA A 121 -27.60 -3.03 -2.72
N THR A 122 -27.15 -4.27 -2.50
CA THR A 122 -25.93 -4.81 -3.09
C THR A 122 -26.21 -5.30 -4.51
N ALA A 123 -25.47 -4.79 -5.49
CA ALA A 123 -25.54 -5.26 -6.87
C ALA A 123 -24.17 -5.15 -7.55
N PRO A 124 -23.81 -6.09 -8.44
CA PRO A 124 -22.53 -6.05 -9.14
C PRO A 124 -22.43 -4.83 -10.05
N LEU A 125 -21.28 -4.14 -10.01
CA LEU A 125 -21.01 -2.92 -10.79
C LEU A 125 -22.08 -1.84 -10.65
N LYS A 126 -22.75 -1.77 -9.50
CA LYS A 126 -23.84 -0.84 -9.25
C LYS A 126 -23.71 -0.21 -7.87
N LEU A 127 -24.11 1.05 -7.79
CA LEU A 127 -24.45 1.70 -6.54
C LEU A 127 -25.96 1.96 -6.56
N VAL A 128 -26.66 1.41 -5.58
CA VAL A 128 -28.12 1.50 -5.45
C VAL A 128 -28.49 2.15 -4.12
N ASP A 129 -29.03 3.34 -4.19
CA ASP A 129 -29.52 4.09 -3.03
C ASP A 129 -30.95 4.57 -3.33
N SER A 130 -31.93 3.89 -2.76
CA SER A 130 -33.36 4.18 -2.94
C SER A 130 -33.79 5.55 -2.42
N SER A 131 -32.95 6.23 -1.64
CA SER A 131 -33.19 7.58 -1.13
C SER A 131 -32.42 8.66 -1.88
N ALA A 132 -31.52 8.29 -2.78
CA ALA A 132 -30.71 9.22 -3.55
C ALA A 132 -31.51 9.95 -4.63
N THR A 133 -30.91 11.06 -5.07
CA THR A 133 -31.40 11.91 -6.16
C THR A 133 -30.28 12.22 -7.14
N PHE A 134 -29.59 11.20 -7.65
CA PHE A 134 -28.34 11.33 -8.42
C PHE A 134 -28.43 12.25 -9.65
N LEU A 135 -29.54 12.24 -10.39
CA LEU A 135 -29.69 13.14 -11.54
C LEU A 135 -29.92 14.57 -11.07
N THR A 136 -30.75 14.75 -10.04
CA THR A 136 -31.02 16.06 -9.44
C THR A 136 -29.79 16.67 -8.77
N ASP A 137 -28.97 15.85 -8.11
CA ASP A 137 -27.71 16.23 -7.46
C ASP A 137 -26.61 16.57 -8.48
N GLY A 138 -26.84 16.27 -9.77
CA GLY A 138 -25.90 16.56 -10.84
C GLY A 138 -24.70 15.60 -10.87
N VAL A 139 -24.92 14.33 -10.51
CA VAL A 139 -23.93 13.28 -10.68
C VAL A 139 -23.64 13.09 -12.16
N LEU A 140 -22.37 12.94 -12.51
CA LEU A 140 -21.90 12.79 -13.89
C LEU A 140 -20.89 11.65 -14.02
N PRO A 141 -20.81 11.00 -15.19
CA PRO A 141 -19.74 10.05 -15.50
C PRO A 141 -18.34 10.62 -15.22
N GLY A 142 -17.46 9.77 -14.71
CA GLY A 142 -16.08 10.10 -14.35
C GLY A 142 -15.90 10.67 -12.94
N GLN A 143 -16.99 10.99 -12.22
CA GLN A 143 -16.89 11.36 -10.80
C GLN A 143 -16.48 10.17 -9.94
N HIS A 144 -15.79 10.46 -8.83
CA HIS A 144 -15.25 9.44 -7.95
C HIS A 144 -16.29 9.10 -6.89
N ILE A 145 -16.37 7.83 -6.53
CA ILE A 145 -17.22 7.32 -5.47
C ILE A 145 -16.31 6.85 -4.35
N LEU A 146 -16.50 7.40 -3.16
CA LEU A 146 -15.79 7.06 -1.94
C LEU A 146 -16.76 6.26 -1.06
N ASN A 147 -16.39 5.03 -0.72
CA ASN A 147 -17.05 4.25 0.32
C ASN A 147 -16.39 4.59 1.65
N ASP A 148 -17.04 5.40 2.47
CA ASP A 148 -16.48 5.83 3.74
C ASP A 148 -16.53 4.73 4.81
N THR A 149 -17.42 3.73 4.64
CA THR A 149 -17.51 2.59 5.57
C THR A 149 -16.44 1.54 5.30
N ALA A 150 -16.23 1.17 4.03
CA ALA A 150 -15.27 0.12 3.65
C ALA A 150 -13.89 0.67 3.21
N SER A 151 -13.72 1.99 3.21
CA SER A 151 -12.50 2.68 2.74
C SER A 151 -12.06 2.29 1.32
N SER A 152 -13.02 1.95 0.47
CA SER A 152 -12.83 1.60 -0.93
C SER A 152 -13.31 2.72 -1.86
N ILE A 153 -12.89 2.69 -3.12
CA ILE A 153 -13.31 3.66 -4.13
C ILE A 153 -13.88 2.99 -5.37
N SER A 154 -14.57 3.75 -6.21
CA SER A 154 -14.88 3.41 -7.61
C SER A 154 -15.18 4.70 -8.39
N PHE A 155 -15.64 4.57 -9.64
CA PHE A 155 -15.93 5.68 -10.54
C PHE A 155 -17.31 5.50 -11.17
N VAL A 156 -18.02 6.62 -11.32
CA VAL A 156 -19.30 6.67 -12.03
C VAL A 156 -19.05 6.38 -13.51
N LEU A 157 -19.61 5.28 -14.03
CA LEU A 157 -19.61 4.99 -15.47
C LEU A 157 -20.84 5.62 -16.15
N SER A 158 -22.02 5.43 -15.57
CA SER A 158 -23.26 6.07 -16.03
C SER A 158 -24.22 6.30 -14.86
N VAL A 159 -25.04 7.36 -14.97
CA VAL A 159 -26.16 7.59 -14.06
C VAL A 159 -27.40 7.04 -14.74
N ASP A 160 -27.98 5.98 -14.18
CA ASP A 160 -29.04 5.23 -14.83
C ASP A 160 -30.44 5.73 -14.40
N SER A 161 -30.54 6.23 -13.17
CA SER A 161 -31.74 6.87 -12.63
C SER A 161 -31.38 7.76 -11.43
N GLU A 162 -32.38 8.32 -10.76
CA GLU A 162 -32.18 9.07 -9.50
C GLU A 162 -31.56 8.21 -8.39
N THR A 163 -31.74 6.88 -8.44
CA THR A 163 -31.39 5.97 -7.34
C THR A 163 -30.35 4.92 -7.74
N GLU A 164 -29.89 4.92 -8.99
CA GLU A 164 -28.96 3.92 -9.50
C GLU A 164 -27.87 4.51 -10.39
N ILE A 165 -26.64 4.06 -10.13
CA ILE A 165 -25.44 4.37 -10.90
C ILE A 165 -24.77 3.06 -11.31
N THR A 166 -24.31 2.99 -12.57
CA THR A 166 -23.38 1.94 -13.01
C THR A 166 -21.95 2.37 -12.71
N LEU A 167 -21.16 1.44 -12.17
CA LEU A 167 -19.77 1.62 -11.78
C LEU A 167 -18.82 1.16 -12.89
N PHE A 168 -17.67 1.84 -13.03
CA PHE A 168 -16.63 1.41 -13.97
C PHE A 168 -15.96 0.11 -13.53
N LEU A 169 -15.75 -0.03 -12.22
CA LEU A 169 -15.20 -1.20 -11.57
C LEU A 169 -16.00 -1.47 -10.29
N GLU A 170 -15.86 -2.68 -9.76
CA GLU A 170 -16.30 -2.97 -8.40
C GLU A 170 -15.50 -2.15 -7.37
N ALA A 171 -15.78 -2.31 -6.07
CA ALA A 171 -15.04 -1.59 -5.04
C ALA A 171 -13.55 -1.96 -5.13
N ILE A 172 -12.69 -0.95 -5.14
CA ILE A 172 -11.23 -1.12 -5.17
C ILE A 172 -10.60 -0.46 -3.95
N ASP A 173 -9.52 -1.06 -3.47
CA ASP A 173 -8.69 -0.45 -2.43
C ASP A 173 -7.87 0.71 -3.05
N PRO A 174 -7.88 1.91 -2.45
CA PRO A 174 -7.23 3.09 -3.01
C PRO A 174 -5.69 2.98 -3.09
N ASP A 175 -5.07 2.07 -2.32
CA ASP A 175 -3.62 1.89 -2.28
C ASP A 175 -3.13 0.75 -3.19
N SER A 176 -3.73 -0.42 -3.09
CA SER A 176 -3.32 -1.59 -3.89
C SER A 176 -3.93 -1.59 -5.29
N LEU A 177 -5.00 -0.79 -5.51
CA LEU A 177 -5.82 -0.80 -6.73
C LEU A 177 -6.36 -2.19 -7.08
N GLN A 178 -6.45 -3.07 -6.08
CA GLN A 178 -7.05 -4.39 -6.20
C GLN A 178 -8.53 -4.29 -5.86
N THR A 179 -9.34 -5.13 -6.50
CA THR A 179 -10.76 -5.26 -6.18
C THR A 179 -10.94 -5.83 -4.78
N THR A 180 -11.70 -5.14 -3.94
CA THR A 180 -12.07 -5.56 -2.58
C THR A 180 -13.45 -6.22 -2.51
N GLY A 181 -14.23 -6.13 -3.59
CA GLY A 181 -15.53 -6.79 -3.72
C GLY A 181 -16.62 -5.80 -4.15
N LEU A 182 -17.85 -6.07 -3.75
CA LEU A 182 -18.99 -5.22 -4.08
C LEU A 182 -19.18 -4.11 -3.06
N PHE A 183 -19.81 -3.02 -3.49
CA PHE A 183 -20.45 -2.07 -2.58
C PHE A 183 -21.66 -2.76 -1.92
N LEU A 184 -21.73 -2.72 -0.60
CA LEU A 184 -22.71 -3.46 0.19
C LEU A 184 -23.81 -2.56 0.73
N ALA A 185 -25.02 -3.12 0.88
CA ALA A 185 -26.10 -2.43 1.56
C ALA A 185 -25.72 -2.08 3.01
N GLY A 186 -25.98 -0.84 3.40
CA GLY A 186 -25.64 -0.28 4.71
C GLY A 186 -24.32 0.52 4.73
N GLU A 187 -23.54 0.52 3.64
CA GLU A 187 -22.31 1.30 3.56
C GLU A 187 -22.58 2.75 3.15
N ASP A 188 -21.97 3.68 3.90
CA ASP A 188 -22.04 5.10 3.61
C ASP A 188 -21.06 5.49 2.49
N TYR A 189 -21.52 6.36 1.59
CA TYR A 189 -20.73 6.81 0.46
C TYR A 189 -20.84 8.31 0.22
N ARG A 190 -19.82 8.83 -0.48
CA ARG A 190 -19.82 10.17 -1.07
C ARG A 190 -19.38 10.10 -2.52
N ILE A 191 -20.09 10.80 -3.38
CA ILE A 191 -19.70 11.06 -4.77
C ILE A 191 -19.01 12.42 -4.80
N VAL A 192 -17.78 12.43 -5.28
CA VAL A 192 -16.93 13.62 -5.26
C VAL A 192 -16.45 13.96 -6.66
N LYS A 193 -16.24 15.26 -6.87
CA LYS A 193 -15.58 15.79 -8.07
C LYS A 193 -14.40 16.66 -7.66
N GLU A 194 -13.48 16.80 -8.60
CA GLU A 194 -12.44 17.83 -8.55
C GLU A 194 -13.11 19.21 -8.46
N GLY A 195 -12.73 20.00 -7.45
CA GLY A 195 -13.16 21.37 -7.28
C GLY A 195 -12.29 22.36 -8.05
N SER A 196 -11.10 21.95 -8.48
CA SER A 196 -10.18 22.74 -9.29
C SER A 196 -9.19 21.84 -10.05
N THR A 197 -7.98 22.32 -10.37
CA THR A 197 -6.94 21.59 -11.11
C THR A 197 -5.97 20.80 -10.21
N GLY A 198 -6.08 20.94 -8.88
CA GLY A 198 -5.29 20.17 -7.91
C GLY A 198 -6.01 18.90 -7.46
N ALA A 199 -5.58 18.33 -6.33
CA ALA A 199 -6.17 17.12 -5.76
C ALA A 199 -7.54 17.38 -5.12
N ALA A 200 -8.51 16.49 -5.33
CA ALA A 200 -9.81 16.54 -4.64
C ALA A 200 -9.73 16.02 -3.20
N TYR A 201 -9.04 14.90 -3.01
CA TYR A 201 -9.01 14.18 -1.74
C TYR A 201 -7.72 13.38 -1.60
N VAL A 202 -7.45 12.94 -0.36
CA VAL A 202 -6.29 12.15 0.00
C VAL A 202 -6.76 10.88 0.70
N SER A 203 -6.28 9.73 0.23
CA SER A 203 -6.30 8.50 1.04
C SER A 203 -5.19 8.57 2.08
N VAL A 204 -5.54 8.34 3.33
CA VAL A 204 -4.61 8.26 4.47
C VAL A 204 -4.57 6.82 4.91
N ASN A 205 -3.42 6.16 4.76
CA ASN A 205 -3.22 4.78 5.18
C ASN A 205 -2.19 4.72 6.32
N GLY A 206 -2.50 3.91 7.33
CA GLY A 206 -1.66 3.79 8.51
C GLY A 206 -2.16 2.77 9.50
N LEU A 207 -1.77 2.95 10.77
CA LEU A 207 -2.17 2.10 11.89
C LEU A 207 -2.96 2.89 12.92
N ASP A 208 -3.97 2.25 13.49
CA ASP A 208 -4.71 2.78 14.64
C ASP A 208 -3.93 2.65 15.97
N ALA A 209 -4.59 2.94 17.09
CA ALA A 209 -3.99 2.80 18.42
C ALA A 209 -3.63 1.36 18.82
N GLY A 210 -4.36 0.37 18.27
CA GLY A 210 -4.12 -1.06 18.47
C GLY A 210 -3.02 -1.62 17.55
N GLY A 211 -2.57 -0.85 16.56
CA GLY A 211 -1.62 -1.31 15.55
C GLY A 211 -2.29 -2.01 14.37
N ALA A 212 -3.62 -1.99 14.28
CA ALA A 212 -4.34 -2.54 13.13
C ALA A 212 -4.30 -1.55 11.96
N ALA A 213 -4.25 -2.08 10.73
CA ALA A 213 -4.27 -1.25 9.54
C ALA A 213 -5.61 -0.52 9.40
N VAL A 214 -5.54 0.79 9.13
CA VAL A 214 -6.71 1.64 8.93
C VAL A 214 -6.44 2.59 7.76
N THR A 215 -7.48 2.78 6.94
CA THR A 215 -7.48 3.68 5.80
C THR A 215 -8.66 4.62 5.90
N GLU A 216 -8.50 5.88 5.47
CA GLU A 216 -9.56 6.89 5.41
C GLU A 216 -9.42 7.76 4.16
N MET A 217 -10.55 8.24 3.63
CA MET A 217 -10.60 9.16 2.50
C MET A 217 -10.96 10.59 2.97
N VAL A 218 -9.97 11.48 2.99
CA VAL A 218 -10.13 12.86 3.46
C VAL A 218 -10.30 13.82 2.28
N LEU A 219 -11.44 14.50 2.21
CA LEU A 219 -11.75 15.48 1.17
C LEU A 219 -11.02 16.81 1.46
N LEU A 220 -10.23 17.31 0.51
CA LEU A 220 -9.51 18.56 0.68
C LEU A 220 -10.42 19.77 0.45
N ASN A 221 -10.13 20.87 1.16
CA ASN A 221 -10.84 22.15 1.03
C ASN A 221 -9.87 23.33 0.79
N GLY A 222 -8.75 23.06 0.12
CA GLY A 222 -7.68 24.03 -0.12
C GLY A 222 -6.73 24.18 1.06
N THR A 223 -6.61 25.41 1.57
CA THR A 223 -5.62 25.79 2.58
C THR A 223 -6.12 25.73 4.01
N THR A 224 -7.32 25.20 4.25
CA THR A 224 -7.89 25.06 5.59
C THR A 224 -7.68 23.65 6.13
N ASN A 225 -7.62 23.52 7.45
CA ASN A 225 -7.44 22.23 8.12
C ASN A 225 -8.67 21.34 7.92
N VAL A 226 -8.44 20.14 7.39
CA VAL A 226 -9.43 19.07 7.34
C VAL A 226 -8.99 17.97 8.31
N PRO A 227 -9.64 17.82 9.47
CA PRO A 227 -9.27 16.78 10.43
C PRO A 227 -9.59 15.38 9.88
N THR A 228 -8.73 14.42 10.16
CA THR A 228 -9.06 12.99 10.01
C THR A 228 -10.13 12.60 11.03
N VAL A 229 -11.00 11.67 10.66
CA VAL A 229 -11.94 11.02 11.57
C VAL A 229 -11.22 9.96 12.39
N ASN A 230 -10.32 9.20 11.76
CA ASN A 230 -9.51 8.19 12.43
C ASN A 230 -8.30 8.82 13.11
N SER A 231 -7.80 8.15 14.15
CA SER A 231 -6.52 8.47 14.80
C SER A 231 -5.43 7.50 14.37
N TYR A 232 -4.24 8.01 14.08
CA TYR A 232 -3.12 7.22 13.55
C TYR A 232 -1.94 7.18 14.51
N LEU A 233 -1.50 5.97 14.86
CA LEU A 233 -0.21 5.70 15.53
C LEU A 233 0.94 5.79 14.54
N ARG A 234 0.74 5.35 13.30
CA ARG A 234 1.70 5.52 12.19
C ARG A 234 0.92 5.79 10.92
N GLN A 235 1.51 6.59 10.03
CA GLN A 235 1.01 6.77 8.67
C GLN A 235 2.04 6.17 7.74
N PHE A 236 1.60 5.29 6.84
CA PHE A 236 2.46 4.61 5.88
C PHE A 236 2.48 5.31 4.54
N ARG A 237 1.31 5.77 4.10
CA ARG A 237 1.18 6.44 2.82
C ARG A 237 0.00 7.41 2.84
N LEU A 238 0.24 8.58 2.27
CA LEU A 238 -0.78 9.44 1.73
C LEU A 238 -0.78 9.26 0.22
N ARG A 239 -1.95 9.12 -0.40
CA ARG A 239 -2.10 9.28 -1.85
C ARG A 239 -3.13 10.32 -2.17
N ALA A 240 -2.72 11.32 -2.93
CA ALA A 240 -3.59 12.34 -3.46
C ALA A 240 -4.23 11.83 -4.75
N PHE A 241 -5.55 11.97 -4.82
CA PHE A 241 -6.29 11.77 -6.04
C PHE A 241 -6.37 13.11 -6.74
N ALA A 242 -5.47 13.28 -7.69
CA ALA A 242 -5.27 14.51 -8.46
C ALA A 242 -5.32 14.19 -9.96
N PRO A 243 -5.59 15.20 -10.81
CA PRO A 243 -5.46 15.05 -12.25
C PRO A 243 -4.06 14.54 -12.65
N VAL A 244 -4.04 13.50 -13.50
CA VAL A 244 -2.83 12.77 -13.94
C VAL A 244 -1.76 13.71 -14.55
N THR A 245 -2.15 14.87 -15.07
CA THR A 245 -1.27 15.78 -15.80
C THR A 245 -0.44 16.72 -14.93
N THR A 246 -0.84 16.95 -13.68
CA THR A 246 -0.24 18.01 -12.83
C THR A 246 0.12 17.55 -11.43
N GLY A 247 -0.45 16.44 -10.93
CA GLY A 247 -0.30 16.05 -9.54
C GLY A 247 -0.97 17.05 -8.59
N THR A 248 -0.53 17.07 -7.34
CA THR A 248 -0.97 18.07 -6.35
C THR A 248 -0.54 19.48 -6.76
N ALA A 249 -1.42 20.46 -6.54
CA ALA A 249 -1.17 21.87 -6.87
C ALA A 249 -0.42 22.62 -5.76
N GLY A 250 -0.28 22.02 -4.58
CA GLY A 250 0.46 22.48 -3.43
C GLY A 250 1.14 21.33 -2.69
N ILE A 251 1.89 21.67 -1.63
CA ILE A 251 2.38 20.67 -0.68
C ILE A 251 1.21 20.29 0.22
N ILE A 252 0.94 19.00 0.34
CA ILE A 252 -0.09 18.48 1.27
C ILE A 252 0.62 17.89 2.48
N THR A 253 0.22 18.32 3.67
CA THR A 253 0.77 17.81 4.93
C THR A 253 -0.30 17.13 5.76
N SER A 254 0.11 16.10 6.50
CA SER A 254 -0.67 15.52 7.59
C SER A 254 0.00 15.89 8.91
N THR A 255 -0.61 16.83 9.64
CA THR A 255 -0.03 17.40 10.86
C THR A 255 -0.84 16.96 12.08
N ALA A 256 -0.20 16.34 13.06
CA ALA A 256 -0.87 15.88 14.26
C ALA A 256 -1.43 17.06 15.07
N GLN A 257 -2.72 17.05 15.39
CA GLN A 257 -3.38 18.15 16.10
C GLN A 257 -2.84 18.38 17.51
N THR A 258 -2.39 17.32 18.17
CA THR A 258 -2.00 17.34 19.58
C THR A 258 -0.63 17.97 19.84
N ASP A 259 0.28 17.88 18.88
CA ASP A 259 1.69 18.32 19.05
C ASP A 259 2.26 19.07 17.85
N GLY A 260 1.51 19.24 16.77
CA GLY A 260 1.93 20.00 15.58
C GLY A 260 3.00 19.32 14.73
N THR A 261 3.31 18.04 14.99
CA THR A 261 4.32 17.31 14.22
C THR A 261 3.77 16.86 12.87
N VAL A 262 4.51 17.12 11.78
CA VAL A 262 4.20 16.59 10.45
C VAL A 262 4.55 15.12 10.44
N SER A 263 3.54 14.27 10.21
CA SER A 263 3.70 12.80 10.21
C SER A 263 3.88 12.24 8.80
N ALA A 264 3.35 12.93 7.79
CA ALA A 264 3.53 12.61 6.39
C ALA A 264 3.31 13.86 5.53
N GLN A 265 3.91 13.88 4.35
CA GLN A 265 3.84 15.00 3.40
C GLN A 265 3.79 14.45 1.98
N ILE A 266 3.05 15.12 1.10
CA ILE A 266 3.11 14.96 -0.36
C ILE A 266 3.73 16.26 -0.89
N ASN A 267 4.89 16.14 -1.53
CA ASN A 267 5.55 17.28 -2.17
C ASN A 267 4.77 17.76 -3.41
N LEU A 268 4.92 19.05 -3.74
CA LEU A 268 4.27 19.67 -4.90
C LEU A 268 4.52 18.86 -6.18
N GLY A 269 3.46 18.60 -6.94
CA GLY A 269 3.52 17.87 -8.20
C GLY A 269 3.61 16.34 -8.04
N ASN A 270 3.87 15.84 -6.84
CA ASN A 270 3.73 14.42 -6.54
C ASN A 270 2.27 14.07 -6.27
N ASN A 271 1.97 12.77 -6.30
CA ASN A 271 0.65 12.20 -6.02
C ASN A 271 0.64 11.26 -4.80
N GLN A 272 1.79 11.07 -4.15
CA GLN A 272 1.91 10.24 -2.96
C GLN A 272 3.02 10.75 -2.06
N SER A 273 2.93 10.39 -0.77
CA SER A 273 4.00 10.59 0.18
C SER A 273 5.09 9.54 0.02
N GLN A 274 6.33 9.93 0.25
CA GLN A 274 7.52 9.10 0.24
C GLN A 274 8.14 9.08 1.63
N SER A 275 8.24 7.90 2.21
CA SER A 275 8.81 7.70 3.55
C SER A 275 9.44 6.33 3.64
N SER A 276 10.59 6.27 4.32
CA SER A 276 11.31 5.01 4.59
C SER A 276 10.79 4.31 5.84
N ALA A 277 10.01 5.01 6.67
CA ALA A 277 9.50 4.49 7.92
C ALA A 277 8.27 3.62 7.70
N TYR A 278 8.31 2.40 8.23
CA TYR A 278 7.21 1.45 8.21
C TYR A 278 7.14 0.72 9.55
N ARG A 279 5.92 0.50 10.04
CA ARG A 279 5.69 -0.30 11.24
C ARG A 279 4.93 -1.55 10.85
N VAL A 280 5.41 -2.72 11.26
CA VAL A 280 4.72 -3.98 10.97
C VAL A 280 3.35 -3.97 11.68
N PRO A 281 2.23 -4.07 10.94
CA PRO A 281 0.88 -4.09 11.51
C PRO A 281 0.69 -5.25 12.50
N GLU A 282 -0.24 -5.07 13.43
CA GLU A 282 -0.68 -6.14 14.33
C GLU A 282 -1.31 -7.30 13.54
N GLY A 283 -1.06 -8.54 13.99
CA GLY A 283 -1.52 -9.74 13.28
C GLY A 283 -0.71 -10.12 12.04
N THR A 284 0.39 -9.41 11.76
CA THR A 284 1.25 -9.69 10.59
C THR A 284 2.72 -9.85 10.98
N VAL A 285 3.50 -10.44 10.07
CA VAL A 285 4.97 -10.41 10.09
C VAL A 285 5.50 -9.83 8.78
N ALA A 286 6.64 -9.15 8.85
CA ALA A 286 7.31 -8.63 7.66
C ALA A 286 8.66 -9.31 7.45
N TYR A 287 8.98 -9.66 6.20
CA TYR A 287 10.26 -10.20 5.78
C TYR A 287 10.96 -9.23 4.85
N LEU A 288 12.20 -8.85 5.17
CA LEU A 288 13.02 -8.06 4.26
C LEU A 288 13.49 -8.91 3.08
N HIS A 289 13.03 -8.54 1.88
CA HIS A 289 13.47 -9.19 0.64
C HIS A 289 14.62 -8.44 -0.03
N GLN A 290 14.57 -7.11 -0.04
CA GLN A 290 15.61 -6.28 -0.65
C GLN A 290 15.61 -4.91 0.02
N TRP A 291 16.77 -4.26 0.06
CA TRP A 291 16.85 -2.81 0.27
C TRP A 291 17.97 -2.19 -0.57
N TRP A 292 17.82 -0.91 -0.83
CA TRP A 292 18.73 -0.14 -1.67
C TRP A 292 18.84 1.29 -1.15
N GLY A 293 19.89 1.98 -1.57
CA GLY A 293 20.05 3.41 -1.32
C GLY A 293 21.00 4.05 -2.32
N SER A 294 20.81 5.34 -2.55
CA SER A 294 21.61 6.12 -3.49
C SER A 294 21.69 7.60 -3.12
N LEU A 295 22.75 8.26 -3.58
CA LEU A 295 22.78 9.71 -3.65
C LEU A 295 21.86 10.16 -4.79
N ALA A 296 20.88 11.00 -4.47
CA ALA A 296 19.82 11.42 -5.39
C ALA A 296 20.14 12.73 -6.15
N ASN A 297 21.16 13.48 -5.72
CA ASN A 297 21.65 14.65 -6.44
C ASN A 297 23.17 14.58 -6.68
N LYS A 298 23.64 15.33 -7.69
CA LYS A 298 25.05 15.36 -8.09
C LYS A 298 25.85 16.35 -7.25
N VAL A 299 25.90 16.11 -5.94
CA VAL A 299 26.74 16.88 -5.01
C VAL A 299 27.97 16.06 -4.64
N SER A 300 29.14 16.70 -4.58
CA SER A 300 30.38 16.06 -4.14
C SER A 300 30.31 15.79 -2.64
N ALA A 301 29.78 14.63 -2.27
CA ALA A 301 29.41 14.29 -0.91
C ALA A 301 29.80 12.86 -0.53
N ASN A 302 29.86 12.64 0.77
CA ASN A 302 29.87 11.33 1.41
C ASN A 302 28.70 11.26 2.40
N SER A 303 28.04 10.11 2.47
CA SER A 303 26.92 9.84 3.34
C SER A 303 26.96 8.40 3.84
N ASN A 304 26.78 8.22 5.14
CA ASN A 304 26.50 6.91 5.73
C ASN A 304 24.99 6.73 5.76
N ILE A 305 24.52 5.59 5.24
CA ILE A 305 23.12 5.20 5.25
C ILE A 305 22.95 3.92 6.07
N LYS A 306 21.89 3.87 6.88
CA LYS A 306 21.60 2.75 7.78
C LYS A 306 20.17 2.29 7.63
N LEU A 307 20.00 0.97 7.58
CA LEU A 307 18.73 0.33 7.84
C LEU A 307 18.61 0.07 9.34
N MET A 308 17.56 0.62 9.93
CA MET A 308 17.28 0.58 11.36
C MET A 308 16.05 -0.27 11.62
N ALA A 309 16.03 -0.93 12.78
CA ALA A 309 14.81 -1.48 13.35
C ALA A 309 14.70 -1.15 14.83
N GLY A 310 13.48 -1.06 15.32
CA GLY A 310 13.21 -0.81 16.72
C GLY A 310 11.76 -1.02 17.11
N ASN A 311 11.41 -0.61 18.33
CA ASN A 311 10.05 -0.68 18.84
C ASN A 311 9.72 0.52 19.73
N LEU A 312 8.44 0.61 20.10
CA LEU A 312 7.93 1.63 21.02
C LEU A 312 8.53 1.56 22.44
N LEU A 313 9.23 0.49 22.80
CA LEU A 313 9.91 0.34 24.09
C LEU A 313 11.31 0.97 24.08
N GLY A 314 11.70 1.61 22.98
CA GLY A 314 12.97 2.34 22.85
C GLY A 314 14.17 1.46 22.51
N PHE A 315 13.98 0.17 22.27
CA PHE A 315 15.05 -0.67 21.73
C PHE A 315 15.19 -0.38 20.24
N GLN A 316 16.38 0.06 19.83
CA GLN A 316 16.73 0.33 18.44
C GLN A 316 18.07 -0.33 18.13
N TYR A 317 18.22 -0.88 16.94
CA TYR A 317 19.46 -1.50 16.49
C TYR A 317 19.65 -1.31 14.99
N ILE A 318 20.92 -1.27 14.60
CA ILE A 318 21.34 -1.19 13.19
C ILE A 318 21.27 -2.59 12.61
N ILE A 319 20.48 -2.77 11.56
CA ILE A 319 20.46 -4.02 10.78
C ILE A 319 21.68 -4.03 9.84
N GLN A 320 21.90 -2.91 9.15
CA GLN A 320 22.97 -2.79 8.18
C GLN A 320 23.35 -1.32 7.99
N SER A 321 24.64 -1.06 7.73
CA SER A 321 25.14 0.26 7.33
C SER A 321 25.95 0.18 6.05
N ARG A 322 25.94 1.26 5.27
CA ARG A 322 26.74 1.44 4.06
C ARG A 322 27.24 2.88 3.99
N ALA A 323 28.38 3.07 3.36
CA ALA A 323 28.87 4.40 2.99
C ALA A 323 28.62 4.59 1.50
N LEU A 324 28.10 5.77 1.15
CA LEU A 324 27.90 6.25 -0.20
C LEU A 324 28.84 7.42 -0.44
N ASP A 325 29.43 7.48 -1.62
CA ASP A 325 30.35 8.55 -2.03
C ASP A 325 30.13 8.91 -3.50
N SER A 326 30.05 10.20 -3.77
CA SER A 326 29.88 10.77 -5.12
C SER A 326 31.03 10.46 -6.11
N THR A 327 32.23 10.14 -5.62
CA THR A 327 33.40 9.74 -6.41
C THR A 327 33.62 8.22 -6.36
N GLY A 328 33.04 7.55 -5.36
CA GLY A 328 33.12 6.10 -5.15
C GLY A 328 31.82 5.40 -5.53
N SER A 329 31.27 4.62 -4.60
CA SER A 329 29.97 3.97 -4.76
C SER A 329 28.85 4.93 -4.36
N SER A 330 28.12 5.44 -5.34
CA SER A 330 26.99 6.37 -5.11
C SER A 330 25.66 5.66 -4.90
N GLU A 331 25.62 4.34 -5.08
CA GLU A 331 24.44 3.50 -4.91
C GLU A 331 24.84 2.11 -4.40
N PHE A 332 23.90 1.42 -3.76
CA PHE A 332 24.04 0.00 -3.45
C PHE A 332 22.68 -0.70 -3.54
N HIS A 333 22.75 -2.00 -3.81
CA HIS A 333 21.64 -2.92 -3.70
C HIS A 333 22.05 -4.05 -2.77
N TYR A 334 21.14 -4.45 -1.88
CA TYR A 334 21.37 -5.56 -0.97
C TYR A 334 20.14 -6.45 -0.87
N GLU A 335 20.40 -7.74 -1.04
CA GLU A 335 19.45 -8.83 -0.86
C GLU A 335 20.01 -9.73 0.25
N PRO A 336 19.33 -9.84 1.40
CA PRO A 336 19.79 -10.70 2.46
C PRO A 336 19.75 -12.18 2.02
N SER A 337 20.82 -12.91 2.30
CA SER A 337 20.91 -14.35 1.98
C SER A 337 19.91 -15.21 2.77
N LEU A 338 19.46 -14.69 3.92
CA LEU A 338 18.38 -15.23 4.73
C LEU A 338 17.40 -14.08 5.04
N PRO A 339 16.10 -14.20 4.73
CA PRO A 339 15.14 -13.14 4.99
C PRO A 339 15.16 -12.73 6.47
N LEU A 340 15.36 -11.44 6.73
CA LEU A 340 15.23 -10.91 8.08
C LEU A 340 13.75 -10.77 8.41
N ARG A 341 13.33 -11.39 9.51
CA ARG A 341 11.95 -11.38 9.99
C ARG A 341 11.75 -10.28 11.04
N PHE A 342 10.71 -9.48 10.85
CA PHE A 342 10.20 -8.49 11.79
C PHE A 342 8.81 -8.89 12.25
N VAL A 343 8.58 -8.84 13.56
CA VAL A 343 7.27 -9.14 14.15
C VAL A 343 6.39 -7.90 14.19
N ALA A 344 5.07 -8.09 14.30
CA ALA A 344 4.10 -7.05 14.61
C ALA A 344 4.64 -6.05 15.65
N GLY A 345 4.46 -4.76 15.36
CA GLY A 345 4.92 -3.67 16.20
C GLY A 345 6.42 -3.36 16.16
N THR A 346 7.17 -3.95 15.23
CA THR A 346 8.53 -3.50 14.90
C THR A 346 8.45 -2.30 13.95
N ASP A 347 9.13 -1.21 14.28
CA ASP A 347 9.37 -0.09 13.36
C ASP A 347 10.66 -0.38 12.56
N VAL A 348 10.63 -0.17 11.26
CA VAL A 348 11.76 -0.26 10.32
C VAL A 348 11.87 1.06 9.59
N TRP A 349 13.05 1.64 9.52
CA TRP A 349 13.27 2.90 8.80
C TRP A 349 14.69 2.98 8.26
N VAL A 350 14.91 3.93 7.34
CA VAL A 350 16.23 4.23 6.81
C VAL A 350 16.63 5.63 7.26
N GLU A 351 17.86 5.78 7.70
CA GLU A 351 18.45 7.07 8.06
C GLU A 351 19.78 7.28 7.35
N ALA A 352 20.14 8.52 7.08
CA ALA A 352 21.44 8.88 6.55
C ALA A 352 22.00 10.17 7.16
N ASP A 353 23.32 10.29 7.16
CA ASP A 353 24.04 11.53 7.48
C ASP A 353 24.64 12.15 6.20
N SER A 354 25.21 13.35 6.33
CA SER A 354 25.95 13.98 5.25
C SER A 354 27.17 14.74 5.77
N ASN A 355 28.22 14.80 4.96
CA ASN A 355 29.37 15.68 5.18
C ASN A 355 29.23 17.05 4.49
N VAL A 356 28.16 17.29 3.76
CA VAL A 356 27.83 18.56 3.08
C VAL A 356 26.37 18.93 3.28
N ASN A 357 26.03 20.19 3.07
CA ASN A 357 24.63 20.63 3.14
C ASN A 357 23.85 20.29 1.86
N ASN A 358 22.53 20.15 2.00
CA ASN A 358 21.59 19.89 0.89
C ASN A 358 21.93 18.63 0.07
N LEU A 359 22.36 17.55 0.74
CA LEU A 359 22.55 16.27 0.09
C LEU A 359 21.20 15.57 -0.07
N ALA A 360 20.83 15.23 -1.30
CA ALA A 360 19.64 14.43 -1.53
C ALA A 360 20.01 12.94 -1.45
N VAL A 361 19.29 12.16 -0.64
CA VAL A 361 19.47 10.72 -0.50
C VAL A 361 18.14 10.02 -0.75
N ALA A 362 18.17 8.98 -1.58
CA ALA A 362 17.03 8.12 -1.84
C ALA A 362 17.27 6.73 -1.24
N SER A 363 16.22 6.10 -0.76
CA SER A 363 16.27 4.73 -0.27
C SER A 363 14.94 4.02 -0.44
N GLY A 364 14.99 2.70 -0.39
CA GLY A 364 13.79 1.90 -0.36
C GLY A 364 14.05 0.48 0.09
N ALA A 365 12.96 -0.21 0.41
CA ALA A 365 12.96 -1.61 0.80
C ALA A 365 11.72 -2.32 0.22
N CYS A 366 11.92 -3.58 -0.16
CA CYS A 366 10.84 -4.49 -0.48
C CYS A 366 10.63 -5.43 0.71
N LEU A 367 9.42 -5.39 1.25
CA LEU A 367 8.96 -6.24 2.34
C LEU A 367 7.92 -7.23 1.81
N ILE A 368 7.97 -8.46 2.26
CA ILE A 368 6.81 -9.37 2.18
C ILE A 368 6.12 -9.32 3.53
N ILE A 369 4.84 -8.97 3.51
CA ILE A 369 3.98 -9.01 4.68
C ILE A 369 3.20 -10.32 4.64
N GLU A 370 3.19 -11.07 5.73
CA GLU A 370 2.42 -12.30 5.88
C GLU A 370 1.50 -12.20 7.10
N ASP A 371 0.23 -12.60 6.95
CA ASP A 371 -0.74 -12.72 8.04
C ASP A 371 -0.38 -13.90 8.97
N ILE A 372 -0.69 -13.77 10.26
CA ILE A 372 -0.40 -14.78 11.31
C ILE A 372 -1.62 -15.62 11.68
#